data_AF-A0A519EPS5-F1
#
_entry.id   AF-A0A519EPS5-F1
#
_cell.length_a   1.000
_cell.length_b   1.000
_cell.length_c   1.000
_cell.angle_alpha   90.00
_cell.angle_beta   90.00
_cell.angle_gamma   90.00
#
_symmetry.space_group_name_H-M   'P 1'
#
loop_
_entity.id
_entity.type
_entity.pdbx_description
1 polymer ?
#
loop_
_entity_poly.entity_id
_entity_poly.type
_entity_poly.pdbx_seq_one_letter_code
_entity_poly.pdbx_strand_id
1 'polypeptide(L)'
;MQSVQSISSSATTAIPPTGLASTGTASSAPAALAHYQIIRRNGAVVPFEPNKIAVAMMKAFLAVHGTQGAASASVRETVDGLTQAVIRALVRSRPGGGTFHIEDVQDQVELGLMRGGHHDIARAYVLYRDRRAQERARQAQPAQPETPTLHVTDGGRRVALDMGHLHSLIEFACRNLSADVKAEPIVAETMRNLYDGVPIDEVYKASILAARTLIEKDPDYTYATARLLLHTIFKEVLGRDITPSEMAGSYADYFPGFIKRGVEAELLNPELLQYDLKRLGAALKSDRDMQFDYLGLQTLYDRYFLHVRKTRIELPQAFFMRVAMGLALNEIDREARAIEFYEVLSSFDFMSSTPTLFNSGTLRSQLSSCYLTTVPDDLDGIYESIKENALLSKFAGGLGNDWTRVRA
;
A
#
# COMPACT_ATOMS: atom_id res chain seq x y z
N MET A 1 -59.07 9.00 -19.16
CA MET A 1 -58.61 9.43 -20.50
C MET A 1 -57.36 8.61 -20.80
N GLN A 2 -57.42 7.51 -21.55
CA GLN A 2 -57.54 7.42 -23.03
C GLN A 2 -56.32 8.04 -23.73
N SER A 3 -55.67 7.46 -24.75
CA SER A 3 -55.70 6.12 -25.41
C SER A 3 -54.55 6.15 -26.45
N VAL A 4 -53.63 5.18 -26.59
CA VAL A 4 -53.76 3.83 -27.17
C VAL A 4 -54.21 3.81 -28.65
N GLN A 5 -53.28 3.43 -29.55
CA GLN A 5 -53.49 2.81 -30.89
C GLN A 5 -54.18 3.64 -32.01
N SER A 6 -54.09 3.33 -33.32
CA SER A 6 -53.17 2.50 -34.15
C SER A 6 -53.43 2.82 -35.67
N ILE A 7 -53.38 1.83 -36.58
CA ILE A 7 -53.68 1.86 -38.04
C ILE A 7 -52.48 2.39 -38.88
N SER A 8 -51.71 1.59 -39.65
CA SER A 8 -51.99 0.76 -40.86
C SER A 8 -52.30 1.62 -42.12
N SER A 9 -52.02 1.23 -43.37
CA SER A 9 -51.32 0.06 -43.94
C SER A 9 -51.08 0.22 -45.47
N SER A 10 -49.96 -0.33 -45.96
CA SER A 10 -49.83 -1.07 -47.25
C SER A 10 -49.95 -0.39 -48.63
N ALA A 11 -49.46 -1.15 -49.64
CA ALA A 11 -49.66 -1.06 -51.11
C ALA A 11 -48.63 -0.18 -51.88
N THR A 12 -48.07 -0.57 -53.05
CA THR A 12 -48.23 -1.80 -53.86
C THR A 12 -47.04 -2.06 -54.83
N THR A 13 -46.74 -3.33 -55.12
CA THR A 13 -46.20 -3.95 -56.38
C THR A 13 -45.30 -3.20 -57.38
N ALA A 14 -44.19 -3.85 -57.80
CA ALA A 14 -43.85 -4.07 -59.23
C ALA A 14 -42.78 -5.18 -59.46
N ILE A 15 -42.95 -5.96 -60.53
CA ILE A 15 -42.20 -7.14 -61.06
C ILE A 15 -42.56 -7.19 -62.58
N PRO A 16 -41.77 -7.66 -63.60
CA PRO A 16 -40.54 -8.52 -63.67
C PRO A 16 -39.35 -7.75 -64.39
N PRO A 17 -38.32 -8.34 -65.10
CA PRO A 17 -37.95 -9.74 -65.39
C PRO A 17 -36.47 -10.17 -65.21
N THR A 18 -36.28 -11.48 -65.35
CA THR A 18 -35.01 -12.23 -65.52
C THR A 18 -34.17 -11.85 -66.75
N GLY A 19 -32.85 -11.89 -66.60
CA GLY A 19 -31.89 -12.01 -67.70
C GLY A 19 -30.80 -13.05 -67.36
N LEU A 20 -30.50 -13.98 -68.27
CA LEU A 20 -29.37 -14.92 -68.15
C LEU A 20 -28.07 -14.23 -68.60
N ALA A 21 -26.98 -14.37 -67.85
CA ALA A 21 -25.62 -14.38 -68.40
C ALA A 21 -24.55 -14.95 -67.45
N SER A 22 -23.62 -15.70 -68.03
CA SER A 22 -22.23 -15.97 -67.60
C SER A 22 -21.95 -16.37 -66.14
N THR A 23 -21.71 -17.68 -65.97
CA THR A 23 -20.87 -18.23 -64.90
C THR A 23 -19.44 -17.68 -64.98
N GLY A 24 -18.97 -17.01 -63.93
CA GLY A 24 -17.58 -16.54 -63.82
C GLY A 24 -17.19 -16.14 -62.40
N THR A 25 -16.27 -16.92 -61.82
CA THR A 25 -15.37 -16.56 -60.69
C THR A 25 -15.90 -15.77 -59.49
N ALA A 26 -16.06 -16.44 -58.34
CA ALA A 26 -15.51 -15.99 -57.05
C ALA A 26 -15.66 -17.09 -55.98
N SER A 27 -14.56 -17.47 -55.31
CA SER A 27 -14.65 -18.25 -54.07
C SER A 27 -15.07 -17.30 -52.95
N SER A 28 -16.29 -17.49 -52.43
CA SER A 28 -16.86 -16.62 -51.41
C SER A 28 -16.33 -16.93 -50.01
N ALA A 29 -15.60 -15.99 -49.41
CA ALA A 29 -15.46 -15.96 -47.96
C ALA A 29 -16.86 -15.70 -47.35
N PRO A 30 -17.29 -16.44 -46.30
CA PRO A 30 -18.65 -16.36 -45.82
C PRO A 30 -18.93 -15.03 -45.10
N ALA A 31 -20.05 -14.38 -45.45
CA ALA A 31 -20.46 -13.06 -44.95
C ALA A 31 -20.66 -12.98 -43.42
N ALA A 32 -20.64 -14.11 -42.70
CA ALA A 32 -20.88 -14.21 -41.26
C ALA A 32 -19.76 -13.61 -40.38
N LEU A 33 -18.58 -13.31 -40.93
CA LEU A 33 -17.43 -12.81 -40.15
C LEU A 33 -17.18 -11.29 -40.28
N ALA A 34 -17.98 -10.57 -41.06
CA ALA A 34 -17.79 -9.14 -41.34
C ALA A 34 -17.96 -8.22 -40.10
N HIS A 35 -18.63 -8.69 -39.05
CA HIS A 35 -18.88 -7.94 -37.80
C HIS A 35 -17.79 -8.09 -36.73
N TYR A 36 -16.64 -8.70 -37.08
CA TYR A 36 -15.51 -8.87 -36.16
C TYR A 36 -14.30 -8.04 -36.57
N GLN A 37 -13.63 -7.47 -35.57
CA GLN A 37 -12.45 -6.64 -35.73
C GLN A 37 -11.35 -7.10 -34.74
N ILE A 38 -10.11 -6.77 -35.06
CA ILE A 38 -8.94 -7.04 -34.22
C ILE A 38 -8.27 -5.73 -33.85
N ILE A 39 -8.08 -5.48 -32.56
CA ILE A 39 -7.24 -4.42 -32.03
C ILE A 39 -5.80 -4.93 -32.04
N ARG A 40 -4.96 -4.31 -32.88
CA ARG A 40 -3.51 -4.60 -32.92
C ARG A 40 -2.80 -3.97 -31.71
N ARG A 41 -1.60 -4.47 -31.41
CA ARG A 41 -0.76 -3.99 -30.28
C ARG A 41 -0.39 -2.49 -30.32
N ASN A 42 -0.60 -1.82 -31.45
CA ASN A 42 -0.41 -0.37 -31.62
C ASN A 42 -1.75 0.42 -31.57
N GLY A 43 -2.81 -0.17 -31.03
CA GLY A 43 -4.15 0.45 -30.96
C GLY A 43 -4.94 0.45 -32.28
N ALA A 44 -4.31 0.13 -33.42
CA ALA A 44 -4.98 0.15 -34.71
C ALA A 44 -6.01 -0.99 -34.83
N VAL A 45 -7.25 -0.63 -35.15
CA VAL A 45 -8.36 -1.57 -35.37
C VAL A 45 -8.38 -2.01 -36.83
N VAL A 46 -8.41 -3.33 -37.08
CA VAL A 46 -8.45 -3.91 -38.44
C VAL A 46 -9.54 -4.99 -38.57
N PRO A 47 -10.01 -5.31 -39.78
CA PRO A 47 -10.95 -6.42 -39.99
C PRO A 47 -10.40 -7.77 -39.50
N PHE A 48 -11.28 -8.65 -39.04
CA PHE A 48 -10.92 -10.02 -38.70
C PHE A 48 -10.68 -10.86 -39.98
N GLU A 49 -9.45 -11.36 -40.16
CA GLU A 49 -9.04 -12.14 -41.33
C GLU A 49 -8.66 -13.59 -40.94
N PRO A 50 -9.54 -14.59 -41.17
CA PRO A 50 -9.26 -16.01 -40.91
C PRO A 50 -7.92 -16.52 -41.47
N ASN A 51 -7.56 -16.09 -42.68
CA ASN A 51 -6.37 -16.55 -43.38
C ASN A 51 -5.07 -16.21 -42.62
N LYS A 52 -5.06 -15.16 -41.79
CA LYS A 52 -3.89 -14.81 -40.96
C LYS A 52 -3.66 -15.82 -39.84
N ILE A 53 -4.71 -16.46 -39.33
CA ILE A 53 -4.63 -17.55 -38.35
C ILE A 53 -4.02 -18.79 -39.04
N ALA A 54 -4.58 -19.23 -40.17
CA ALA A 54 -4.06 -20.36 -40.93
C ALA A 54 -2.58 -20.19 -41.30
N VAL A 55 -2.15 -19.01 -41.75
CA VAL A 55 -0.74 -18.71 -42.06
C VAL A 55 0.15 -18.76 -40.81
N ALA A 56 -0.32 -18.30 -39.65
CA ALA A 56 0.43 -18.37 -38.41
C ALA A 56 0.58 -19.83 -37.91
N MET A 57 -0.50 -20.62 -38.00
CA MET A 57 -0.50 -22.04 -37.65
C MET A 57 0.40 -22.85 -38.59
N MET A 58 0.30 -22.63 -39.91
CA MET A 58 1.17 -23.28 -40.89
C MET A 58 2.66 -23.00 -40.62
N LYS A 59 3.02 -21.76 -40.27
CA LYS A 59 4.39 -21.40 -39.86
C LYS A 59 4.85 -22.16 -38.61
N ALA A 60 3.96 -22.42 -37.65
CA ALA A 60 4.27 -23.22 -36.46
C ALA A 60 4.55 -24.69 -36.81
N PHE A 61 3.72 -25.30 -37.65
CA PHE A 61 3.92 -26.66 -38.15
C PHE A 61 5.25 -26.79 -38.92
N LEU A 62 5.53 -25.85 -39.83
CA LEU A 62 6.77 -25.79 -40.61
C LEU A 62 8.03 -25.66 -39.74
N ALA A 63 7.96 -24.90 -38.64
CA ALA A 63 9.09 -24.72 -37.73
C ALA A 63 9.50 -26.00 -36.98
N VAL A 64 8.58 -26.96 -36.84
CA VAL A 64 8.82 -28.25 -36.16
C VAL A 64 9.07 -29.40 -37.15
N HIS A 65 8.29 -29.47 -38.23
CA HIS A 65 8.32 -30.60 -39.18
C HIS A 65 9.26 -30.37 -40.38
N GLY A 66 9.89 -29.20 -40.47
CA GLY A 66 10.79 -28.84 -41.56
C GLY A 66 10.09 -28.59 -42.90
N THR A 67 10.86 -28.12 -43.88
CA THR A 67 10.33 -27.76 -45.20
C THR A 67 9.87 -28.95 -46.05
N GLN A 68 10.29 -30.18 -45.74
CA GLN A 68 9.80 -31.37 -46.44
C GLN A 68 8.37 -31.77 -46.02
N GLY A 69 7.91 -31.39 -44.82
CA GLY A 69 6.51 -31.53 -44.42
C GLY A 69 5.55 -30.50 -45.06
N ALA A 70 6.09 -29.42 -45.66
CA ALA A 70 5.34 -28.24 -46.11
C ALA A 70 4.28 -28.50 -47.19
N ALA A 71 4.42 -29.58 -47.95
CA ALA A 71 3.55 -29.93 -49.06
C ALA A 71 2.56 -31.07 -48.74
N SER A 72 2.63 -31.68 -47.53
CA SER A 72 1.74 -32.77 -47.16
C SER A 72 0.29 -32.29 -47.02
N ALA A 73 -0.62 -32.91 -47.76
CA ALA A 73 -2.05 -32.60 -47.71
C ALA A 73 -2.63 -32.73 -46.28
N SER A 74 -2.17 -33.75 -45.54
CA SER A 74 -2.55 -34.01 -44.14
C SER A 74 -2.21 -32.85 -43.19
N VAL A 75 -1.08 -32.15 -43.41
CA VAL A 75 -0.71 -30.98 -42.58
C VAL A 75 -1.65 -29.81 -42.86
N ARG A 76 -2.04 -29.59 -44.12
CA ARG A 76 -2.99 -28.52 -44.49
C ARG A 76 -4.38 -28.80 -43.92
N GLU A 77 -4.87 -30.02 -44.06
CA GLU A 77 -6.15 -30.45 -43.49
C GLU A 77 -6.19 -30.29 -41.96
N THR A 78 -5.09 -30.65 -41.27
CA THR A 78 -4.95 -30.45 -39.83
C THR A 78 -4.95 -28.96 -39.46
N VAL A 79 -4.18 -28.12 -40.17
CA VAL A 79 -4.13 -26.67 -39.94
C VAL A 79 -5.48 -26.00 -40.20
N ASP A 80 -6.21 -26.40 -41.24
CA ASP A 80 -7.54 -25.87 -41.55
C ASP A 80 -8.56 -26.29 -40.48
N GLY A 81 -8.56 -27.56 -40.06
CA GLY A 81 -9.41 -28.07 -38.98
C GLY A 81 -9.20 -27.33 -37.66
N LEU A 82 -7.94 -27.10 -37.27
CA LEU A 82 -7.58 -26.31 -36.10
C LEU A 82 -7.96 -24.83 -36.26
N THR A 83 -7.72 -24.22 -37.42
CA THR A 83 -8.12 -22.83 -37.71
C THR A 83 -9.62 -22.66 -37.56
N GLN A 84 -10.43 -23.59 -38.07
CA GLN A 84 -11.88 -23.59 -37.88
C GLN A 84 -12.31 -23.84 -36.43
N ALA A 85 -11.54 -24.57 -35.63
CA ALA A 85 -11.78 -24.69 -34.20
C ALA A 85 -11.52 -23.37 -33.45
N VAL A 86 -10.43 -22.67 -33.76
CA VAL A 86 -10.08 -21.34 -33.20
C VAL A 86 -11.15 -20.30 -33.57
N ILE A 87 -11.56 -20.23 -34.84
CA ILE A 87 -12.60 -19.29 -35.29
C ILE A 87 -13.93 -19.55 -34.57
N ARG A 88 -14.34 -20.83 -34.45
CA ARG A 88 -15.56 -21.19 -33.71
C ARG A 88 -15.48 -20.84 -32.22
N ALA A 89 -14.31 -20.97 -31.59
CA ALA A 89 -14.11 -20.56 -30.20
C ALA A 89 -14.24 -19.04 -30.01
N LEU A 90 -13.58 -18.26 -30.88
CA LEU A 90 -13.65 -16.79 -30.87
C LEU A 90 -15.09 -16.30 -31.11
N VAL A 91 -15.76 -16.79 -32.16
CA VAL A 91 -17.16 -16.43 -32.48
C VAL A 91 -18.12 -16.83 -31.35
N ARG A 92 -17.96 -18.02 -30.75
CA ARG A 92 -18.80 -18.46 -29.62
C ARG A 92 -18.65 -17.57 -28.39
N SER A 93 -17.48 -16.96 -28.17
CA SER A 93 -17.27 -16.03 -27.06
C SER A 93 -18.02 -14.70 -27.22
N ARG A 94 -18.37 -14.31 -28.46
CA ARG A 94 -19.07 -13.04 -28.76
C ARG A 94 -20.07 -13.19 -29.92
N PRO A 95 -21.27 -13.76 -29.68
CA PRO A 95 -22.22 -14.07 -30.75
C PRO A 95 -22.75 -12.89 -31.57
N GLY A 96 -22.67 -11.65 -31.03
CA GLY A 96 -23.18 -10.43 -31.66
C GLY A 96 -22.16 -9.59 -32.43
N GLY A 97 -20.95 -10.10 -32.69
CA GLY A 97 -19.84 -9.32 -33.24
C GLY A 97 -18.98 -8.63 -32.17
N GLY A 98 -17.94 -7.91 -32.59
CA GLY A 98 -17.10 -7.09 -31.72
C GLY A 98 -15.59 -7.15 -31.99
N THR A 99 -14.82 -6.52 -31.10
CA THR A 99 -13.37 -6.30 -31.21
C THR A 99 -12.55 -7.23 -30.30
N PHE A 100 -11.76 -8.13 -30.88
CA PHE A 100 -10.80 -8.95 -30.12
C PHE A 100 -9.46 -8.23 -29.98
N HIS A 101 -8.76 -8.39 -28.87
CA HIS A 101 -7.35 -8.04 -28.81
C HIS A 101 -6.52 -9.09 -29.56
N ILE A 102 -5.41 -8.69 -30.16
CA ILE A 102 -4.55 -9.61 -30.93
C ILE A 102 -3.87 -10.70 -30.05
N GLU A 103 -3.85 -10.52 -28.73
CA GLU A 103 -3.43 -11.56 -27.79
C GLU A 103 -4.51 -12.62 -27.59
N ASP A 104 -5.79 -12.24 -27.44
CA ASP A 104 -6.92 -13.17 -27.34
C ASP A 104 -6.93 -14.20 -28.48
N VAL A 105 -6.60 -13.75 -29.70
CA VAL A 105 -6.50 -14.62 -30.89
C VAL A 105 -5.32 -15.59 -30.78
N GLN A 106 -4.18 -15.15 -30.23
CA GLN A 106 -2.99 -16.02 -30.03
C GLN A 106 -3.24 -17.05 -28.92
N ASP A 107 -3.90 -16.67 -27.82
CA ASP A 107 -4.25 -17.58 -26.73
C ASP A 107 -5.23 -18.67 -27.21
N GLN A 108 -6.19 -18.32 -28.08
CA GLN A 108 -7.07 -19.33 -28.70
C GLN A 108 -6.33 -20.25 -29.68
N VAL A 109 -5.30 -19.76 -30.40
CA VAL A 109 -4.43 -20.62 -31.23
C VAL A 109 -3.62 -21.60 -30.38
N GLU A 110 -3.03 -21.14 -29.27
CA GLU A 110 -2.30 -21.98 -28.32
C GLU A 110 -3.22 -23.04 -27.71
N LEU A 111 -4.40 -22.65 -27.23
CA LEU A 111 -5.41 -23.56 -26.69
C LEU A 111 -5.91 -24.56 -27.74
N GLY A 112 -6.05 -24.14 -29.00
CA GLY A 112 -6.40 -24.99 -30.13
C GLY A 112 -5.34 -26.05 -30.43
N LEU A 113 -4.06 -25.66 -30.49
CA LEU A 113 -2.93 -26.57 -30.68
C LEU A 113 -2.80 -27.59 -29.53
N MET A 114 -2.95 -27.14 -28.28
CA MET A 114 -2.92 -28.02 -27.11
C MET A 114 -4.08 -29.02 -27.08
N ARG A 115 -5.32 -28.58 -27.38
CA ARG A 115 -6.50 -29.45 -27.44
C ARG A 115 -6.48 -30.43 -28.62
N GLY A 116 -5.79 -30.08 -29.71
CA GLY A 116 -5.53 -30.98 -30.83
C GLY A 116 -4.43 -32.02 -30.59
N GLY A 117 -3.80 -32.05 -29.40
CA GLY A 117 -2.71 -32.97 -29.07
C GLY A 117 -1.35 -32.58 -29.70
N HIS A 118 -1.25 -31.42 -30.36
CA HIS A 118 -0.03 -30.96 -31.02
C HIS A 118 0.92 -30.23 -30.05
N HIS A 119 1.26 -30.89 -28.94
CA HIS A 119 1.98 -30.27 -27.81
C HIS A 119 3.34 -29.68 -28.20
N ASP A 120 4.11 -30.35 -29.07
CA ASP A 120 5.42 -29.84 -29.49
C ASP A 120 5.32 -28.61 -30.40
N ILE A 121 4.25 -28.53 -31.21
CA ILE A 121 3.94 -27.36 -32.04
C ILE A 121 3.43 -26.20 -31.19
N ALA A 122 2.58 -26.49 -30.19
CA ALA A 122 2.18 -25.49 -29.19
C ALA A 122 3.39 -24.92 -28.44
N ARG A 123 4.31 -25.77 -27.96
CA ARG A 123 5.55 -25.33 -27.30
C ARG A 123 6.40 -24.46 -28.22
N ALA A 124 6.59 -24.85 -29.48
CA ALA A 124 7.35 -24.06 -30.46
C ALA A 124 6.68 -22.70 -30.76
N TYR A 125 5.35 -22.65 -30.83
CA TYR A 125 4.58 -21.43 -31.04
C TYR A 125 4.72 -20.45 -29.87
N VAL A 126 4.57 -20.93 -28.63
CA VAL A 126 4.74 -20.14 -27.39
C VAL A 126 6.16 -19.55 -27.32
N LEU A 127 7.19 -20.36 -27.57
CA LEU A 127 8.59 -19.91 -27.56
C LEU A 127 8.88 -18.87 -28.67
N TYR A 128 8.23 -19.00 -29.83
CA TYR A 128 8.31 -17.98 -30.88
C TYR A 128 7.58 -16.68 -30.48
N ARG A 129 6.40 -16.78 -29.88
CA ARG A 129 5.60 -15.64 -29.38
C ARG A 129 6.40 -14.83 -28.34
N ASP A 130 6.97 -15.51 -27.36
CA ASP A 130 7.77 -14.92 -26.29
C ASP A 130 9.05 -14.26 -26.84
N ARG A 131 9.84 -14.97 -27.65
CA ARG A 131 11.03 -14.37 -28.29
C ARG A 131 10.70 -13.11 -29.08
N ARG A 132 9.59 -13.11 -29.84
CA ARG A 132 9.13 -11.91 -30.55
C ARG A 132 8.62 -10.83 -29.59
N ALA A 133 8.04 -11.16 -28.44
CA ALA A 133 7.67 -10.20 -27.41
C ALA A 133 8.92 -9.52 -26.81
N GLN A 134 9.95 -10.29 -26.49
CA GLN A 134 11.24 -9.79 -26.00
C GLN A 134 11.97 -8.93 -27.04
N GLU A 135 12.02 -9.35 -28.31
CA GLU A 135 12.57 -8.54 -29.41
C GLU A 135 11.85 -7.19 -29.53
N ARG A 136 10.52 -7.17 -29.41
CA ARG A 136 9.72 -5.94 -29.41
C ARG A 136 9.95 -5.08 -28.16
N ALA A 137 10.10 -5.69 -26.98
CA ALA A 137 10.45 -4.95 -25.76
C ALA A 137 11.85 -4.32 -25.84
N ARG A 138 12.78 -4.92 -26.58
CA ARG A 138 14.11 -4.37 -26.86
C ARG A 138 14.13 -3.32 -27.99
N GLN A 139 13.24 -3.43 -28.97
CA GLN A 139 13.14 -2.50 -30.11
C GLN A 139 12.19 -1.33 -29.88
N ALA A 140 11.28 -1.44 -28.91
CA ALA A 140 10.53 -0.32 -28.38
C ALA A 140 11.51 0.61 -27.66
N GLN A 141 12.04 1.59 -28.39
CA GLN A 141 12.63 2.76 -27.76
C GLN A 141 11.57 3.33 -26.80
N PRO A 142 11.88 3.49 -25.50
CA PRO A 142 11.01 4.23 -24.62
C PRO A 142 11.03 5.66 -25.14
N ALA A 143 9.97 6.04 -25.86
CA ALA A 143 9.57 7.43 -25.90
C ALA A 143 9.38 7.81 -24.44
N GLN A 144 10.32 8.58 -23.88
CA GLN A 144 10.19 9.11 -22.53
C GLN A 144 8.88 9.88 -22.52
N PRO A 145 7.84 9.43 -21.79
CA PRO A 145 6.72 10.30 -21.53
C PRO A 145 7.31 11.44 -20.73
N GLU A 146 7.02 12.69 -21.10
CA GLU A 146 7.26 13.80 -20.18
C GLU A 146 6.55 13.43 -18.88
N THR A 147 7.31 13.14 -17.82
CA THR A 147 6.73 12.69 -16.55
C THR A 147 5.87 13.85 -16.06
N PRO A 148 4.53 13.70 -16.02
CA PRO A 148 3.68 14.82 -15.68
C PRO A 148 4.03 15.26 -14.28
N THR A 149 4.47 16.52 -14.12
CA THR A 149 4.81 17.10 -12.82
C THR A 149 3.57 17.05 -11.95
N LEU A 150 3.55 16.09 -11.03
CA LEU A 150 2.45 15.87 -10.11
C LEU A 150 2.42 17.05 -9.14
N HIS A 151 1.27 17.72 -9.03
CA HIS A 151 1.12 18.80 -8.07
C HIS A 151 0.51 18.26 -6.78
N VAL A 152 0.90 18.86 -5.67
CA VAL A 152 0.42 18.57 -4.33
C VAL A 152 -0.23 19.80 -3.72
N THR A 153 -1.11 19.58 -2.75
CA THR A 153 -1.71 20.66 -1.97
C THR A 153 -1.00 20.76 -0.62
N ASP A 154 -0.33 21.89 -0.37
CA ASP A 154 0.31 22.22 0.91
C ASP A 154 -0.28 23.52 1.46
N GLY A 155 -0.81 23.50 2.69
CA GLY A 155 -1.51 24.65 3.29
C GLY A 155 -2.66 25.23 2.45
N GLY A 156 -3.27 24.43 1.56
CA GLY A 156 -4.29 24.88 0.59
C GLY A 156 -3.74 25.55 -0.68
N ARG A 157 -2.41 25.61 -0.85
CA ARG A 157 -1.75 26.07 -2.08
C ARG A 157 -1.32 24.88 -2.93
N ARG A 158 -1.49 25.00 -4.25
CA ARG A 158 -1.01 24.00 -5.21
C ARG A 158 0.46 24.27 -5.53
N VAL A 159 1.32 23.29 -5.25
CA VAL A 159 2.78 23.35 -5.45
C VAL A 159 3.20 22.11 -6.27
N ALA A 160 4.27 22.18 -7.06
CA ALA A 160 4.82 20.98 -7.69
C ALA A 160 5.45 20.06 -6.64
N LEU A 161 5.27 18.75 -6.75
CA LEU A 161 5.91 17.78 -5.84
C LEU A 161 7.43 17.81 -6.03
N ASP A 162 8.16 18.12 -4.96
CA ASP A 162 9.62 17.98 -4.95
C ASP A 162 10.01 16.49 -4.84
N MET A 163 10.17 15.89 -6.01
CA MET A 163 10.65 14.52 -6.17
C MET A 163 12.06 14.31 -5.63
N GLY A 164 12.92 15.35 -5.64
CA GLY A 164 14.29 15.26 -5.12
C GLY A 164 14.30 15.17 -3.60
N HIS A 165 13.49 16.00 -2.94
CA HIS A 165 13.26 15.92 -1.49
C HIS A 165 12.64 14.56 -1.09
N LEU A 166 11.56 14.12 -1.75
CA LEU A 166 10.91 12.85 -1.43
C LEU A 166 11.86 11.65 -1.60
N HIS A 167 12.67 11.63 -2.67
CA HIS A 167 13.69 10.61 -2.87
C HIS A 167 14.74 10.64 -1.76
N SER A 168 15.27 11.84 -1.43
CA SER A 168 16.28 12.02 -0.38
C SER A 168 15.79 11.58 1.00
N LEU A 169 14.51 11.81 1.32
CA LEU A 169 13.87 11.38 2.56
C LEU A 169 13.79 9.84 2.65
N ILE A 170 13.37 9.19 1.56
CA ILE A 170 13.26 7.72 1.51
C ILE A 170 14.65 7.06 1.51
N GLU A 171 15.62 7.61 0.76
CA GLU A 171 17.02 7.19 0.84
C GLU A 171 17.57 7.31 2.26
N PHE A 172 17.31 8.44 2.94
CA PHE A 172 17.73 8.63 4.32
C PHE A 172 17.13 7.56 5.25
N ALA A 173 15.83 7.28 5.12
CA ALA A 173 15.16 6.23 5.89
C ALA A 173 15.81 4.84 5.68
N CYS A 174 16.31 4.55 4.48
CA CYS A 174 17.00 3.30 4.15
C CYS A 174 18.49 3.22 4.60
N ARG A 175 19.11 4.29 5.11
CA ARG A 175 20.55 4.26 5.48
C ARG A 175 20.86 3.31 6.63
N ASN A 176 22.03 2.69 6.58
CA ASN A 176 22.55 1.80 7.64
C ASN A 176 21.61 0.62 7.98
N LEU A 177 20.93 0.07 6.97
CA LEU A 177 20.13 -1.17 7.05
C LEU A 177 20.77 -2.28 6.18
N SER A 178 20.12 -3.44 6.06
CA SER A 178 20.54 -4.52 5.14
C SER A 178 20.80 -3.99 3.71
N ALA A 179 21.67 -4.69 2.96
CA ALA A 179 21.97 -4.37 1.56
C ALA A 179 20.78 -4.61 0.60
N ASP A 180 19.73 -5.29 1.08
CA ASP A 180 18.50 -5.60 0.35
C ASP A 180 17.38 -4.58 0.60
N VAL A 181 17.51 -3.73 1.63
CA VAL A 181 16.67 -2.53 1.81
C VAL A 181 17.09 -1.44 0.83
N LYS A 182 16.14 -1.04 -0.03
CA LYS A 182 16.36 -0.10 -1.14
C LYS A 182 15.26 0.94 -1.18
N ALA A 183 15.60 2.15 -1.62
CA ALA A 183 14.67 3.28 -1.66
C ALA A 183 13.73 3.21 -2.88
N GLU A 184 14.24 2.75 -4.01
CA GLU A 184 13.55 2.76 -5.31
C GLU A 184 12.23 1.97 -5.31
N PRO A 185 12.11 0.79 -4.67
CA PRO A 185 10.83 0.10 -4.52
C PRO A 185 9.78 0.91 -3.76
N ILE A 186 10.19 1.62 -2.70
CA ILE A 186 9.32 2.47 -1.88
C ILE A 186 8.88 3.69 -2.71
N VAL A 187 9.81 4.37 -3.38
CA VAL A 187 9.50 5.52 -4.26
C VAL A 187 8.53 5.09 -5.37
N ALA A 188 8.81 3.97 -6.05
CA ALA A 188 7.97 3.49 -7.15
C ALA A 188 6.56 3.09 -6.69
N GLU A 189 6.41 2.48 -5.51
CA GLU A 189 5.09 2.16 -4.95
C GLU A 189 4.38 3.40 -4.42
N THR A 190 5.09 4.36 -3.82
CA THR A 190 4.53 5.66 -3.41
C THR A 190 3.91 6.34 -4.64
N MET A 191 4.68 6.51 -5.72
CA MET A 191 4.23 7.20 -6.93
C MET A 191 3.08 6.51 -7.65
N ARG A 192 2.92 5.18 -7.54
CA ARG A 192 1.75 4.45 -8.06
C ARG A 192 0.44 4.83 -7.36
N ASN A 193 0.52 5.27 -6.10
CA ASN A 193 -0.64 5.58 -5.26
C ASN A 193 -0.95 7.09 -5.16
N LEU A 194 -0.15 7.96 -5.80
CA LEU A 194 -0.40 9.41 -5.84
C LEU A 194 -1.29 9.81 -7.03
N TYR A 195 -2.05 10.89 -6.85
CA TYR A 195 -2.83 11.55 -7.88
C TYR A 195 -2.57 13.07 -7.84
N ASP A 196 -2.80 13.75 -8.96
CA ASP A 196 -2.61 15.21 -9.06
C ASP A 196 -3.58 15.96 -8.14
N GLY A 197 -3.04 16.85 -7.30
CA GLY A 197 -3.77 17.61 -6.28
C GLY A 197 -3.76 16.99 -4.88
N VAL A 198 -3.19 15.80 -4.68
CA VAL A 198 -3.12 15.12 -3.37
C VAL A 198 -2.50 16.00 -2.27
N PRO A 199 -3.00 16.00 -1.03
CA PRO A 199 -2.39 16.75 0.07
C PRO A 199 -0.97 16.24 0.39
N ILE A 200 -0.04 17.14 0.71
CA ILE A 200 1.35 16.76 1.00
C ILE A 200 1.47 15.74 2.16
N ASP A 201 0.60 15.84 3.17
CA ASP A 201 0.60 14.90 4.30
C ASP A 201 0.12 13.50 3.91
N GLU A 202 -0.70 13.37 2.86
CA GLU A 202 -1.07 12.07 2.29
C GLU A 202 0.06 11.47 1.44
N VAL A 203 0.98 12.28 0.89
CA VAL A 203 2.18 11.78 0.20
C VAL A 203 3.10 11.04 1.17
N TYR A 204 3.37 11.60 2.35
CA TYR A 204 4.18 10.92 3.36
C TYR A 204 3.47 9.69 3.95
N LYS A 205 2.14 9.72 4.13
CA LYS A 205 1.38 8.51 4.50
C LYS A 205 1.48 7.43 3.42
N ALA A 206 1.41 7.80 2.15
CA ALA A 206 1.59 6.87 1.03
C ALA A 206 2.99 6.25 1.04
N SER A 207 4.05 7.00 1.37
CA SER A 207 5.41 6.42 1.46
C SER A 207 5.60 5.51 2.68
N ILE A 208 4.98 5.82 3.83
CA ILE A 208 4.92 4.91 4.99
C ILE A 208 4.20 3.61 4.62
N LEU A 209 3.03 3.69 3.97
CA LEU A 209 2.28 2.51 3.53
C LEU A 209 3.04 1.69 2.50
N ALA A 210 3.68 2.34 1.51
CA ALA A 210 4.54 1.71 0.53
C ALA A 210 5.69 0.93 1.20
N ALA A 211 6.44 1.56 2.09
CA ALA A 211 7.52 0.91 2.84
C ALA A 211 7.02 -0.27 3.70
N ARG A 212 5.87 -0.11 4.35
CA ARG A 212 5.26 -1.16 5.18
C ARG A 212 4.97 -2.45 4.38
N THR A 213 4.56 -2.36 3.12
CA THR A 213 4.33 -3.57 2.28
C THR A 213 5.59 -4.37 1.98
N LEU A 214 6.78 -3.77 2.14
CA LEU A 214 8.05 -4.43 1.88
C LEU A 214 8.61 -5.18 3.10
N ILE A 215 8.01 -4.98 4.30
CA ILE A 215 8.37 -5.72 5.53
C ILE A 215 8.16 -7.23 5.35
N GLU A 216 7.21 -7.65 4.53
CA GLU A 216 7.00 -9.08 4.18
C GLU A 216 8.13 -9.67 3.31
N LYS A 217 8.97 -8.83 2.69
CA LYS A 217 10.10 -9.25 1.85
C LYS A 217 11.43 -9.23 2.61
N ASP A 218 11.66 -8.19 3.40
CA ASP A 218 12.80 -8.07 4.31
C ASP A 218 12.33 -7.35 5.59
N PRO A 219 12.51 -7.92 6.79
CA PRO A 219 12.10 -7.29 8.04
C PRO A 219 12.74 -5.92 8.29
N ASP A 220 13.94 -5.62 7.76
CA ASP A 220 14.63 -4.34 7.98
C ASP A 220 13.86 -3.13 7.39
N TYR A 221 12.93 -3.35 6.44
CA TYR A 221 11.99 -2.31 6.03
C TYR A 221 11.13 -1.78 7.19
N THR A 222 11.04 -2.48 8.34
CA THR A 222 10.39 -1.97 9.56
C THR A 222 11.05 -0.69 10.05
N TYR A 223 12.38 -0.61 10.04
CA TYR A 223 13.14 0.57 10.47
C TYR A 223 13.01 1.71 9.46
N ALA A 224 13.05 1.40 8.15
CA ALA A 224 12.80 2.41 7.12
C ALA A 224 11.38 2.99 7.25
N THR A 225 10.38 2.14 7.49
CA THR A 225 8.98 2.56 7.70
C THR A 225 8.84 3.39 8.98
N ALA A 226 9.52 3.01 10.08
CA ALA A 226 9.57 3.79 11.32
C ALA A 226 10.20 5.17 11.11
N ARG A 227 11.28 5.28 10.34
CA ARG A 227 11.95 6.56 10.06
C ARG A 227 11.13 7.50 9.18
N LEU A 228 10.33 6.96 8.26
CA LEU A 228 9.34 7.74 7.50
C LEU A 228 8.20 8.24 8.39
N LEU A 229 7.71 7.40 9.33
CA LEU A 229 6.75 7.81 10.36
C LEU A 229 7.35 8.86 11.31
N LEU A 230 8.61 8.71 11.70
CA LEU A 230 9.32 9.66 12.54
C LEU A 230 9.36 11.07 11.91
N HIS A 231 9.66 11.15 10.61
CA HIS A 231 9.63 12.41 9.88
C HIS A 231 8.25 13.10 9.93
N THR A 232 7.14 12.36 9.76
CA THR A 232 5.79 12.97 9.87
C THR A 232 5.46 13.41 11.28
N ILE A 233 5.91 12.68 12.30
CA ILE A 233 5.78 13.07 13.72
C ILE A 233 6.56 14.35 14.01
N PHE A 234 7.81 14.47 13.54
CA PHE A 234 8.60 15.70 13.66
C PHE A 234 7.91 16.89 12.98
N LYS A 235 7.42 16.70 11.74
CA LYS A 235 6.69 17.73 11.00
C LYS A 235 5.41 18.18 11.73
N GLU A 236 4.64 17.25 12.30
CA GLU A 236 3.42 17.56 13.05
C GLU A 236 3.74 18.35 14.34
N VAL A 237 4.71 17.88 15.13
CA VAL A 237 5.01 18.42 16.46
C VAL A 237 5.72 19.77 16.39
N LEU A 238 6.62 19.95 15.42
CA LEU A 238 7.45 21.15 15.25
C LEU A 238 6.90 22.13 14.21
N GLY A 239 5.89 21.73 13.43
CA GLY A 239 5.24 22.56 12.42
C GLY A 239 6.11 22.89 11.20
N ARG A 240 7.27 22.24 11.05
CA ARG A 240 8.22 22.44 9.96
C ARG A 240 8.93 21.14 9.61
N ASP A 241 9.45 21.06 8.39
CA ASP A 241 10.39 20.03 8.00
C ASP A 241 11.75 20.21 8.72
N ILE A 242 12.44 19.10 8.97
CA ILE A 242 13.69 19.02 9.74
C ILE A 242 14.64 18.09 9.00
N THR A 243 15.83 18.59 8.67
CA THR A 243 16.90 17.77 8.10
C THR A 243 17.48 16.82 9.17
N PRO A 244 18.01 15.64 8.79
CA PRO A 244 18.65 14.72 9.74
C PRO A 244 19.72 15.37 10.64
N SER A 245 20.47 16.33 10.09
CA SER A 245 21.48 17.11 10.81
C SER A 245 20.90 18.07 11.87
N GLU A 246 19.65 18.50 11.72
CA GLU A 246 18.97 19.38 12.68
C GLU A 246 18.27 18.62 13.81
N MET A 247 18.04 17.31 13.69
CA MET A 247 17.27 16.53 14.66
C MET A 247 17.82 16.66 16.08
N ALA A 248 19.15 16.53 16.26
CA ALA A 248 19.82 16.65 17.56
C ALA A 248 19.59 18.02 18.21
N GLY A 249 19.81 19.12 17.47
CA GLY A 249 19.59 20.48 17.96
C GLY A 249 18.11 20.77 18.26
N SER A 250 17.21 20.26 17.40
CA SER A 250 15.78 20.51 17.52
C SER A 250 15.19 20.02 18.84
N TYR A 251 15.69 18.91 19.40
CA TYR A 251 15.24 18.40 20.70
C TYR A 251 15.54 19.37 21.85
N ALA A 252 16.75 19.94 21.88
CA ALA A 252 17.15 20.86 22.95
C ALA A 252 16.34 22.17 22.94
N ASP A 253 16.04 22.70 21.75
CA ASP A 253 15.21 23.90 21.58
C ASP A 253 13.73 23.64 21.89
N TYR A 254 13.23 22.48 21.44
CA TYR A 254 11.84 22.07 21.58
C TYR A 254 11.44 21.73 23.02
N PHE A 255 12.29 20.98 23.73
CA PHE A 255 11.91 20.30 24.97
C PHE A 255 11.39 21.22 26.09
N PRO A 256 11.99 22.39 26.38
CA PRO A 256 11.44 23.32 27.36
C PRO A 256 10.07 23.89 26.97
N GLY A 257 9.86 24.13 25.66
CA GLY A 257 8.58 24.59 25.11
C GLY A 257 7.48 23.52 25.20
N PHE A 258 7.85 22.26 24.98
CA PHE A 258 6.97 21.10 25.18
C PHE A 258 6.47 21.01 26.63
N ILE A 259 7.37 21.00 27.62
CA ILE A 259 6.97 20.87 29.03
C ILE A 259 6.04 22.03 29.43
N LYS A 260 6.36 23.27 29.03
CA LYS A 260 5.51 24.44 29.28
C LYS A 260 4.11 24.28 28.66
N ARG A 261 4.04 23.91 27.38
CA ARG A 261 2.76 23.69 26.66
C ARG A 261 1.94 22.54 27.24
N GLY A 262 2.60 21.48 27.72
CA GLY A 262 1.95 20.35 28.38
C GLY A 262 1.38 20.71 29.76
N VAL A 263 2.05 21.57 30.52
CA VAL A 263 1.52 22.11 31.79
C VAL A 263 0.38 23.10 31.54
N GLU A 264 0.52 24.01 30.58
CA GLU A 264 -0.54 24.96 30.17
C GLU A 264 -1.80 24.26 29.66
N ALA A 265 -1.67 23.05 29.10
CA ALA A 265 -2.78 22.22 28.65
C ALA A 265 -3.32 21.24 29.72
N GLU A 266 -2.89 21.35 30.98
CA GLU A 266 -3.26 20.46 32.09
C GLU A 266 -2.95 18.95 31.84
N LEU A 267 -1.98 18.67 30.96
CA LEU A 267 -1.53 17.29 30.69
C LEU A 267 -0.37 16.89 31.61
N LEU A 268 0.48 17.84 32.00
CA LEU A 268 1.68 17.62 32.80
C LEU A 268 1.56 18.21 34.22
N ASN A 269 2.25 17.59 35.18
CA ASN A 269 2.42 18.13 36.52
C ASN A 269 3.27 19.42 36.48
N PRO A 270 2.79 20.57 37.00
CA PRO A 270 3.56 21.81 37.12
C PRO A 270 4.93 21.66 37.81
N GLU A 271 5.10 20.66 38.68
CA GLU A 271 6.39 20.39 39.34
C GLU A 271 7.50 20.02 38.34
N LEU A 272 7.17 19.54 37.13
CA LEU A 272 8.16 19.31 36.07
C LEU A 272 8.87 20.59 35.61
N LEU A 273 8.30 21.78 35.87
CA LEU A 273 8.94 23.07 35.60
C LEU A 273 10.03 23.44 36.61
N GLN A 274 10.19 22.68 37.70
CA GLN A 274 11.26 22.90 38.70
C GLN A 274 12.63 22.38 38.25
N TYR A 275 12.66 21.50 37.23
CA TYR A 275 13.88 20.94 36.67
C TYR A 275 14.68 21.95 35.83
N ASP A 276 16.00 21.76 35.74
CA ASP A 276 16.78 22.38 34.65
C ASP A 276 16.46 21.73 33.29
N LEU A 277 15.41 22.24 32.65
CA LEU A 277 14.96 21.79 31.33
C LEU A 277 16.01 21.99 30.22
N LYS A 278 17.01 22.88 30.40
CA LYS A 278 18.09 23.03 29.42
C LYS A 278 19.12 21.90 29.58
N ARG A 279 19.50 21.57 30.81
CA ARG A 279 20.36 20.41 31.12
C ARG A 279 19.71 19.10 30.66
N LEU A 280 18.41 18.92 30.89
CA LEU A 280 17.68 17.73 30.42
C LEU A 280 17.51 17.71 28.89
N GLY A 281 17.15 18.84 28.27
CA GLY A 281 17.04 18.94 26.80
C GLY A 281 18.36 18.63 26.08
N ALA A 282 19.50 19.03 26.65
CA ALA A 282 20.83 18.71 26.14
C ALA A 282 21.26 17.25 26.37
N ALA A 283 20.57 16.49 27.22
CA ALA A 283 20.82 15.07 27.43
C ALA A 283 20.06 14.15 26.45
N LEU A 284 19.12 14.69 25.66
CA LEU A 284 18.33 13.95 24.68
C LEU A 284 19.18 13.49 23.50
N LYS A 285 19.10 12.19 23.16
CA LYS A 285 19.88 11.55 22.09
C LYS A 285 18.99 11.22 20.89
N SER A 286 18.95 12.10 19.90
CA SER A 286 18.17 11.91 18.66
C SER A 286 18.50 10.61 17.92
N ASP A 287 19.74 10.14 18.00
CA ASP A 287 20.17 8.90 17.33
C ASP A 287 19.39 7.66 17.80
N ARG A 288 18.81 7.70 19.00
CA ARG A 288 17.98 6.62 19.56
C ARG A 288 16.62 6.52 18.86
N ASP A 289 16.15 7.56 18.18
CA ASP A 289 14.94 7.46 17.36
C ASP A 289 15.12 6.48 16.18
N MET A 290 16.36 6.23 15.76
CA MET A 290 16.68 5.30 14.67
C MET A 290 16.63 3.82 15.09
N GLN A 291 16.43 3.54 16.38
CA GLN A 291 16.31 2.19 16.96
C GLN A 291 14.87 1.64 16.89
N PHE A 292 13.87 2.50 16.68
CA PHE A 292 12.48 2.07 16.63
C PHE A 292 12.17 1.22 15.40
N ASP A 293 11.49 0.10 15.63
CA ASP A 293 10.73 -0.58 14.60
C ASP A 293 9.40 0.15 14.35
N TYR A 294 8.72 -0.19 13.25
CA TYR A 294 7.47 0.48 12.90
C TYR A 294 6.36 0.26 13.93
N LEU A 295 6.23 -0.95 14.50
CA LEU A 295 5.16 -1.27 15.45
C LEU A 295 5.35 -0.56 16.78
N GLY A 296 6.59 -0.45 17.27
CA GLY A 296 6.94 0.30 18.48
C GLY A 296 6.62 1.79 18.34
N LEU A 297 7.11 2.44 17.29
CA LEU A 297 6.86 3.88 17.08
C LEU A 297 5.38 4.17 16.82
N GLN A 298 4.70 3.36 16.00
CA GLN A 298 3.26 3.49 15.76
C GLN A 298 2.46 3.32 17.05
N THR A 299 2.85 2.36 17.91
CA THR A 299 2.23 2.15 19.23
C THR A 299 2.36 3.37 20.13
N LEU A 300 3.55 3.98 20.19
CA LEU A 300 3.78 5.19 20.98
C LEU A 300 2.97 6.38 20.43
N TYR A 301 3.02 6.59 19.11
CA TYR A 301 2.27 7.66 18.44
C TYR A 301 0.76 7.55 18.64
N ASP A 302 0.17 6.37 18.44
CA ASP A 302 -1.28 6.19 18.52
C ASP A 302 -1.81 6.35 19.95
N ARG A 303 -1.04 5.91 20.97
CA ARG A 303 -1.57 5.71 22.33
C ARG A 303 -0.85 6.44 23.46
N TYR A 304 0.45 6.74 23.34
CA TYR A 304 1.26 7.23 24.47
C TYR A 304 1.70 8.68 24.34
N PHE A 305 1.95 9.16 23.12
CA PHE A 305 2.40 10.53 22.90
C PHE A 305 1.28 11.54 23.20
N LEU A 306 1.60 12.50 24.05
CA LEU A 306 0.68 13.56 24.45
C LEU A 306 0.21 14.39 23.24
N HIS A 307 -1.05 14.80 23.27
CA HIS A 307 -1.68 15.57 22.20
C HIS A 307 -2.63 16.65 22.71
N VAL A 308 -2.68 17.78 22.02
CA VAL A 308 -3.62 18.88 22.28
C VAL A 308 -4.53 19.02 21.06
N ARG A 309 -5.85 18.87 21.26
CA ARG A 309 -6.86 18.91 20.19
C ARG A 309 -6.55 17.96 19.01
N LYS A 310 -6.09 16.74 19.33
CA LYS A 310 -5.61 15.67 18.42
C LYS A 310 -4.22 15.87 17.81
N THR A 311 -3.68 17.08 17.76
CA THR A 311 -2.30 17.34 17.31
C THR A 311 -1.31 16.86 18.35
N ARG A 312 -0.35 16.02 17.97
CA ARG A 312 0.74 15.57 18.85
C ARG A 312 1.59 16.75 19.31
N ILE A 313 2.04 16.64 20.55
CA ILE A 313 2.91 17.61 21.21
C ILE A 313 4.06 16.90 21.91
N GLU A 314 4.47 15.72 21.43
CA GLU A 314 5.50 14.91 22.08
C GLU A 314 6.29 14.12 21.02
N LEU A 315 7.62 14.13 21.17
CA LEU A 315 8.58 13.39 20.34
C LEU A 315 9.13 12.19 21.14
N PRO A 316 9.66 11.13 20.51
CA PRO A 316 10.01 9.90 21.23
C PRO A 316 11.06 10.06 22.34
N GLN A 317 12.11 10.87 22.16
CA GLN A 317 13.07 11.10 23.26
C GLN A 317 12.48 11.98 24.37
N ALA A 318 11.61 12.93 24.03
CA ALA A 318 10.90 13.77 25.00
C ALA A 318 9.91 12.95 25.84
N PHE A 319 9.28 11.93 25.25
CA PHE A 319 8.43 10.95 25.93
C PHE A 319 9.21 10.19 27.01
N PHE A 320 10.37 9.60 26.67
CA PHE A 320 11.18 8.89 27.66
C PHE A 320 11.70 9.82 28.77
N MET A 321 12.10 11.05 28.42
CA MET A 321 12.53 12.03 29.42
C MET A 321 11.38 12.49 30.32
N ARG A 322 10.16 12.68 29.81
CA ARG A 322 8.97 12.94 30.64
C ARG A 322 8.74 11.82 31.65
N VAL A 323 8.81 10.56 31.21
CA VAL A 323 8.62 9.41 32.10
C VAL A 323 9.70 9.40 33.18
N ALA A 324 10.97 9.59 32.78
CA ALA A 324 12.10 9.66 33.68
C ALA A 324 12.01 10.78 34.72
N MET A 325 11.65 12.01 34.31
CA MET A 325 11.39 13.13 35.22
C MET A 325 10.23 12.80 36.17
N GLY A 326 9.13 12.24 35.66
CA GLY A 326 7.98 11.85 36.47
C GLY A 326 8.32 10.86 37.59
N LEU A 327 9.27 9.96 37.34
CA LEU A 327 9.78 9.01 38.34
C LEU A 327 10.79 9.66 39.30
N ALA A 328 11.63 10.57 38.82
CA ALA A 328 12.67 11.26 39.60
C ALA A 328 12.17 12.49 40.40
N LEU A 329 10.86 12.79 40.40
CA LEU A 329 10.28 14.01 40.98
C LEU A 329 10.63 14.24 42.46
N ASN A 330 10.88 13.18 43.24
CA ASN A 330 11.20 13.25 44.67
C ASN A 330 12.62 12.78 45.01
N GLU A 331 13.49 12.63 43.99
CA GLU A 331 14.91 12.32 44.19
C GLU A 331 15.70 13.52 44.73
N ILE A 332 16.88 13.23 45.32
CA ILE A 332 17.76 14.27 45.89
C ILE A 332 18.47 15.06 44.78
N ASP A 333 19.06 14.37 43.81
CA ASP A 333 19.58 14.96 42.55
C ASP A 333 18.63 14.54 41.42
N ARG A 334 17.55 15.32 41.29
CA ARG A 334 16.43 15.02 40.38
C ARG A 334 16.91 14.94 38.94
N GLU A 335 17.75 15.88 38.50
CA GLU A 335 18.31 15.92 37.15
C GLU A 335 19.22 14.72 36.86
N ALA A 336 20.12 14.33 37.78
CA ALA A 336 20.98 13.18 37.55
C ALA A 336 20.17 11.88 37.44
N ARG A 337 19.17 11.69 38.30
CA ARG A 337 18.28 10.51 38.25
C ARG A 337 17.35 10.51 37.05
N ALA A 338 16.82 11.67 36.64
CA ALA A 338 16.06 11.78 35.40
C ALA A 338 16.92 11.44 34.17
N ILE A 339 18.17 11.86 34.11
CA ILE A 339 19.10 11.47 33.02
C ILE A 339 19.38 9.96 33.08
N GLU A 340 19.69 9.39 34.23
CA GLU A 340 19.93 7.94 34.40
C GLU A 340 18.73 7.09 33.97
N PHE A 341 17.52 7.45 34.41
CA PHE A 341 16.30 6.74 34.02
C PHE A 341 15.99 6.92 32.53
N TYR A 342 16.21 8.11 31.97
CA TYR A 342 16.09 8.36 30.53
C TYR A 342 17.07 7.50 29.72
N GLU A 343 18.32 7.39 30.17
CA GLU A 343 19.36 6.61 29.50
C GLU A 343 18.94 5.15 29.34
N VAL A 344 18.39 4.55 30.42
CA VAL A 344 17.93 3.16 30.48
C VAL A 344 16.62 2.92 29.70
N LEU A 345 15.69 3.87 29.74
CA LEU A 345 14.41 3.75 29.03
C LEU A 345 14.57 3.90 27.51
N SER A 346 15.37 4.86 27.07
CA SER A 346 15.51 5.20 25.65
C SER A 346 16.55 4.34 24.90
N SER A 347 17.41 3.60 25.61
CA SER A 347 18.22 2.52 25.01
C SER A 347 17.44 1.20 24.84
N PHE A 348 16.23 1.13 25.37
CA PHE A 348 15.40 -0.08 25.49
C PHE A 348 15.99 -1.19 26.38
N ASP A 349 17.02 -0.91 27.19
CA ASP A 349 17.60 -1.86 28.16
C ASP A 349 16.58 -2.29 29.22
N PHE A 350 15.66 -1.38 29.59
CA PHE A 350 14.48 -1.69 30.39
C PHE A 350 13.30 -0.82 29.95
N MET A 351 12.10 -1.38 29.97
CA MET A 351 10.87 -0.67 29.67
C MET A 351 9.92 -0.72 30.87
N SER A 352 9.46 0.45 31.31
CA SER A 352 8.47 0.54 32.39
C SER A 352 7.10 0.00 31.97
N SER A 353 6.27 -0.33 32.95
CA SER A 353 4.91 -0.84 32.67
C SER A 353 4.03 0.21 31.98
N THR A 354 3.03 -0.24 31.21
CA THR A 354 2.04 0.61 30.53
C THR A 354 1.51 1.79 31.37
N PRO A 355 0.96 1.61 32.59
CA PRO A 355 0.48 2.73 33.40
C PRO A 355 1.59 3.70 33.80
N THR A 356 2.82 3.22 34.01
CA THR A 356 3.98 4.07 34.31
C THR A 356 4.35 4.94 33.10
N LEU A 357 4.45 4.34 31.90
CA LEU A 357 4.76 5.06 30.66
C LEU A 357 3.68 6.10 30.29
N PHE A 358 2.41 5.73 30.48
CA PHE A 358 1.27 6.60 30.16
C PHE A 358 1.16 7.76 31.15
N ASN A 359 1.21 7.49 32.46
CA ASN A 359 0.86 8.47 33.49
C ASN A 359 2.04 9.22 34.13
N SER A 360 3.31 8.78 33.98
CA SER A 360 4.45 9.49 34.60
C SER A 360 4.58 10.91 34.09
N GLY A 361 4.75 11.84 35.03
CA GLY A 361 4.87 13.28 34.76
C GLY A 361 3.53 13.98 34.52
N THR A 362 2.40 13.27 34.56
CA THR A 362 1.05 13.87 34.42
C THR A 362 0.48 14.32 35.76
N LEU A 363 -0.55 15.18 35.73
CA LEU A 363 -1.28 15.65 36.93
C LEU A 363 -1.83 14.52 37.81
N ARG A 364 -2.09 13.33 37.25
CA ARG A 364 -2.61 12.17 37.96
C ARG A 364 -1.79 10.94 37.61
N SER A 365 -0.56 10.92 38.12
CA SER A 365 0.43 9.86 37.95
C SER A 365 0.03 8.52 38.61
N GLN A 366 -0.98 7.82 38.08
CA GLN A 366 -1.32 6.45 38.47
C GLN A 366 -0.34 5.47 37.80
N LEU A 367 0.80 5.23 38.45
CA LEU A 367 1.93 4.51 37.85
C LEU A 367 1.78 2.98 37.85
N SER A 368 0.82 2.45 38.61
CA SER A 368 0.53 1.02 38.76
C SER A 368 -0.96 0.78 38.54
N SER A 369 -1.31 -0.37 37.95
CA SER A 369 -2.70 -0.71 37.61
C SER A 369 -3.09 -2.15 37.93
N CYS A 370 -2.30 -2.89 38.72
CA CYS A 370 -2.60 -4.27 39.11
C CYS A 370 -2.82 -4.33 40.62
N TYR A 371 -3.98 -4.80 41.05
CA TYR A 371 -4.37 -4.85 42.46
C TYR A 371 -4.91 -6.23 42.83
N LEU A 372 -4.74 -6.61 44.11
CA LEU A 372 -5.30 -7.81 44.68
C LEU A 372 -6.18 -7.44 45.89
N THR A 373 -7.35 -8.06 45.99
CA THR A 373 -8.27 -7.90 47.13
C THR A 373 -8.71 -9.28 47.65
N THR A 374 -9.08 -9.37 48.92
CA THR A 374 -9.76 -10.54 49.52
C THR A 374 -11.11 -10.08 50.04
N VAL A 375 -12.17 -10.70 49.55
CA VAL A 375 -13.56 -10.36 49.91
C VAL A 375 -13.92 -11.03 51.24
N PRO A 376 -14.44 -10.29 52.25
CA PRO A 376 -14.88 -10.87 53.52
C PRO A 376 -16.27 -11.53 53.39
N ASP A 377 -16.62 -12.38 54.36
CA ASP A 377 -17.90 -13.11 54.41
C ASP A 377 -19.00 -12.35 55.18
N ASP A 378 -19.15 -11.07 54.86
CA ASP A 378 -20.19 -10.19 55.38
C ASP A 378 -20.70 -9.24 54.29
N LEU A 379 -21.98 -8.85 54.37
CA LEU A 379 -22.63 -8.15 53.26
C LEU A 379 -22.05 -6.75 53.04
N ASP A 380 -21.72 -6.02 54.10
CA ASP A 380 -21.18 -4.66 54.01
C ASP A 380 -19.77 -4.69 53.38
N GLY A 381 -18.91 -5.61 53.81
CA GLY A 381 -17.58 -5.83 53.25
C GLY A 381 -17.59 -6.36 51.81
N ILE A 382 -18.58 -7.16 51.41
CA ILE A 382 -18.80 -7.53 50.00
C ILE A 382 -19.11 -6.28 49.15
N TYR A 383 -20.03 -5.43 49.59
CA TYR A 383 -20.39 -4.21 48.85
C TYR A 383 -19.26 -3.17 48.83
N GLU A 384 -18.49 -3.04 49.92
CA GLU A 384 -17.30 -2.18 49.95
C GLU A 384 -16.23 -2.71 48.99
N SER A 385 -15.99 -4.03 48.95
CA SER A 385 -15.08 -4.65 47.96
C SER A 385 -15.52 -4.36 46.52
N ILE A 386 -16.82 -4.40 46.22
CA ILE A 386 -17.37 -4.04 44.90
C ILE A 386 -17.14 -2.55 44.59
N LYS A 387 -17.27 -1.66 45.59
CA LYS A 387 -16.99 -0.23 45.48
C LYS A 387 -15.51 0.06 45.26
N GLU A 388 -14.60 -0.61 45.98
CA GLU A 388 -13.15 -0.53 45.75
C GLU A 388 -12.78 -0.99 44.33
N ASN A 389 -13.32 -2.13 43.88
CA ASN A 389 -13.14 -2.61 42.51
C ASN A 389 -13.54 -1.55 41.47
N ALA A 390 -14.70 -0.89 41.64
CA ALA A 390 -15.14 0.18 40.75
C ALA A 390 -14.21 1.41 40.77
N LEU A 391 -13.67 1.77 41.95
CA LEU A 391 -12.73 2.89 42.10
C LEU A 391 -11.37 2.59 41.46
N LEU A 392 -10.85 1.38 41.61
CA LEU A 392 -9.58 0.93 41.03
C LEU A 392 -9.68 0.75 39.51
N SER A 393 -10.78 0.19 39.00
CA SER A 393 -11.03 0.05 37.55
C SER A 393 -11.30 1.38 36.83
N LYS A 394 -11.62 2.46 37.55
CA LYS A 394 -11.90 3.79 36.98
C LYS A 394 -10.83 4.30 36.01
N PHE A 395 -9.58 3.90 36.20
CA PHE A 395 -8.43 4.26 35.37
C PHE A 395 -7.75 3.00 34.78
N ALA A 396 -8.56 2.02 34.36
CA ALA A 396 -8.13 0.75 33.78
C ALA A 396 -7.27 -0.14 34.71
N GLY A 397 -7.53 -0.10 36.02
CA GLY A 397 -7.00 -1.06 36.98
C GLY A 397 -7.51 -2.49 36.73
N GLY A 398 -6.60 -3.45 36.60
CA GLY A 398 -6.84 -4.88 36.63
C GLY A 398 -6.85 -5.40 38.08
N LEU A 399 -7.73 -6.38 38.32
CA LEU A 399 -8.14 -6.81 39.66
C LEU A 399 -8.05 -8.33 39.80
N GLY A 400 -7.37 -8.81 40.85
CA GLY A 400 -7.43 -10.19 41.31
C GLY A 400 -8.17 -10.27 42.65
N ASN A 401 -9.37 -10.85 42.65
CA ASN A 401 -10.23 -10.87 43.82
C ASN A 401 -10.35 -12.30 44.37
N ASP A 402 -9.89 -12.50 45.60
CA ASP A 402 -10.06 -13.75 46.35
C ASP A 402 -11.44 -13.77 47.04
N TRP A 403 -12.29 -14.70 46.60
CA TRP A 403 -13.64 -14.93 47.13
C TRP A 403 -13.73 -16.12 48.10
N THR A 404 -12.61 -16.78 48.44
CA THR A 404 -12.58 -18.07 49.15
C THR A 404 -13.27 -18.05 50.51
N ARG A 405 -13.37 -16.89 51.15
CA ARG A 405 -14.02 -16.72 52.46
C ARG A 405 -15.54 -16.71 52.38
N VAL A 406 -16.11 -16.24 51.26
CA VAL A 406 -17.56 -16.10 51.12
C VAL A 406 -18.19 -17.49 51.12
N ARG A 407 -19.17 -17.69 52.01
CA ARG A 407 -19.85 -18.98 52.17
C ARG A 407 -20.55 -19.45 50.89
N ALA A 408 -20.57 -20.77 50.70
CA ALA A 408 -21.19 -21.47 49.56
C ALA A 408 -22.72 -21.54 49.65
#